data_AF-Q82QN2-F1
#
_entry.id   AF-Q82QN2-F1
#
_cell.length_a   1.000
_cell.length_b   1.000
_cell.length_c   1.000
_cell.angle_alpha   90.00
_cell.angle_beta   90.00
_cell.angle_gamma   90.00
#
_symmetry.space_group_name_H-M   'P 1'
#
loop_
_entity.id
_entity.type
_entity.pdbx_description
1 polymer ?
#
loop_
_entity_poly.entity_id
_entity_poly.type
_entity_poly.pdbx_seq_one_letter_code
_entity_poly.pdbx_strand_id
1 'polypeptide(L)'
;MNEVLPQLNELLFSSVEGVLVESVEVIGTVVRVEARTTAGRAACVGCAYWAGRIQGSYLRFPRDLPTPGKCVVVPLRVRRFVCEEESCERMTFAEQVPGLTRRFGRRTERLRSTLVSVGLALEGRAGARMTDAFKVPVSRNTLLRLIASLPDPATAVLRVAGVDEYAQRKGRVYSIRVSSSGPVGPSVEGLSTKAPEKHLRRARVSSRLSRALSTTCRYARPSGSMARPGRCTSPPGRSPRCR
;
A
#
# COMPACT_ATOMS: atom_id res chain seq x y z
N MET A 1 15.76 -35.94 -10.15
CA MET A 1 15.77 -35.72 -8.69
C MET A 1 15.70 -34.20 -8.44
N ASN A 2 14.53 -33.74 -7.94
CA ASN A 2 14.19 -32.42 -7.40
C ASN A 2 14.48 -31.14 -8.22
N GLU A 3 13.88 -31.03 -9.41
CA GLU A 3 13.72 -29.74 -10.13
C GLU A 3 12.73 -28.77 -9.44
N VAL A 4 12.00 -29.25 -8.43
CA VAL A 4 10.92 -28.50 -7.79
C VAL A 4 11.43 -27.26 -7.04
N LEU A 5 12.58 -27.33 -6.36
CA LEU A 5 13.12 -26.18 -5.61
C LEU A 5 13.58 -25.04 -6.53
N PRO A 6 14.34 -25.29 -7.63
CA PRO A 6 14.61 -24.27 -8.64
C PRO A 6 13.35 -23.65 -9.24
N GLN A 7 12.35 -24.47 -9.61
CA GLN A 7 11.07 -23.99 -10.15
C GLN A 7 10.31 -23.12 -9.14
N LEU A 8 10.32 -23.50 -7.86
CA LEU A 8 9.73 -22.69 -6.79
C LEU A 8 10.50 -21.38 -6.57
N ASN A 9 11.82 -21.39 -6.70
CA ASN A 9 12.63 -20.18 -6.61
C ASN A 9 12.29 -19.21 -7.75
N GLU A 10 12.16 -19.72 -8.97
CA GLU A 10 11.72 -18.94 -10.12
C GLU A 10 10.30 -18.39 -9.91
N LEU A 11 9.36 -19.24 -9.48
CA LEU A 11 7.96 -18.85 -9.28
C LEU A 11 7.79 -17.82 -8.15
N LEU A 12 8.53 -17.97 -7.05
CA LEU A 12 8.37 -17.14 -5.85
C LEU A 12 9.30 -15.93 -5.84
N PHE A 13 10.48 -16.00 -6.45
CA PHE A 13 11.54 -15.03 -6.30
C PHE A 13 12.21 -14.64 -7.64
N SER A 14 11.55 -14.83 -8.79
CA SER A 14 12.09 -14.40 -10.11
C SER A 14 12.55 -12.96 -10.18
N SER A 15 11.88 -12.04 -9.47
CA SER A 15 12.24 -10.62 -9.42
C SER A 15 13.19 -10.27 -8.26
N VAL A 16 13.74 -11.27 -7.56
CA VAL A 16 14.55 -11.10 -6.35
C VAL A 16 15.85 -11.88 -6.52
N GLU A 17 16.95 -11.15 -6.63
CA GLU A 17 18.27 -11.75 -6.72
C GLU A 17 18.79 -12.20 -5.35
N GLY A 18 19.67 -13.20 -5.37
CA GLY A 18 20.42 -13.60 -4.19
C GLY A 18 19.60 -14.33 -3.13
N VAL A 19 18.49 -14.97 -3.50
CA VAL A 19 17.65 -15.80 -2.63
C VAL A 19 17.51 -17.19 -3.23
N LEU A 20 17.59 -18.21 -2.36
CA LEU A 20 17.37 -19.60 -2.71
C LEU A 20 16.35 -20.22 -1.75
N VAL A 21 15.33 -20.87 -2.29
CA VAL A 21 14.40 -21.72 -1.52
C VAL A 21 15.12 -22.99 -1.06
N GLU A 22 15.09 -23.25 0.24
CA GLU A 22 15.66 -24.47 0.86
C GLU A 22 14.59 -25.55 1.03
N SER A 23 13.39 -25.17 1.46
CA SER A 23 12.29 -26.10 1.70
C SER A 23 10.93 -25.39 1.62
N VAL A 24 9.88 -26.17 1.37
CA VAL A 24 8.50 -25.70 1.49
C VAL A 24 7.69 -26.69 2.31
N GLU A 25 7.05 -26.20 3.35
CA GLU A 25 6.22 -27.00 4.25
C GLU A 25 4.83 -26.38 4.36
N VAL A 26 3.80 -27.24 4.39
CA VAL A 26 2.43 -26.82 4.64
C VAL A 26 2.03 -27.30 6.03
N ILE A 27 1.83 -26.36 6.94
CA ILE A 27 1.43 -26.61 8.33
C ILE A 27 0.03 -26.03 8.54
N GLY A 28 -0.98 -26.88 8.39
CA GLY A 28 -2.39 -26.47 8.46
C GLY A 28 -2.70 -25.36 7.44
N THR A 29 -3.04 -24.16 7.93
CA THR A 29 -3.36 -22.99 7.09
C THR A 29 -2.15 -22.11 6.78
N VAL A 30 -0.93 -22.54 7.11
CA VAL A 30 0.30 -21.77 6.91
C VAL A 30 1.24 -22.52 5.98
N VAL A 31 1.67 -21.85 4.91
CA VAL A 31 2.78 -22.31 4.06
C VAL A 31 4.05 -21.64 4.54
N ARG A 32 5.08 -22.44 4.88
CA ARG A 32 6.42 -21.97 5.19
C ARG A 32 7.30 -22.21 3.97
N VAL A 33 7.92 -21.15 3.47
CA VAL A 33 8.91 -21.22 2.40
C VAL A 33 10.26 -20.85 3.03
N GLU A 34 11.03 -21.85 3.47
CA GLU A 34 12.35 -21.58 4.01
C GLU A 34 13.27 -21.15 2.87
N ALA A 35 13.98 -20.05 3.08
CA ALA A 35 14.88 -19.50 2.09
C ALA A 35 16.13 -18.95 2.77
N ARG A 36 17.22 -18.91 2.02
CA ARG A 36 18.48 -18.27 2.44
C ARG A 36 18.94 -17.25 1.44
N THR A 37 19.70 -16.28 1.93
CA THR A 37 20.44 -15.35 1.10
C THR A 37 21.73 -15.98 0.58
N THR A 38 22.13 -15.67 -0.65
CA THR A 38 23.30 -16.24 -1.31
C THR A 38 24.40 -15.22 -1.62
N ALA A 39 24.10 -13.92 -1.61
CA ALA A 39 25.05 -12.86 -1.97
C ALA A 39 26.33 -12.87 -1.11
N GLY A 40 27.54 -12.89 -1.68
CA GLY A 40 28.77 -12.93 -0.88
C GLY A 40 29.05 -11.67 -0.05
N ARG A 41 28.42 -10.54 -0.40
CA ARG A 41 28.62 -9.22 0.22
C ARG A 41 27.29 -8.50 0.32
N ALA A 42 27.21 -7.54 1.22
CA ALA A 42 26.05 -6.65 1.35
C ALA A 42 26.48 -5.21 1.61
N ALA A 43 25.69 -4.25 1.12
CA ALA A 43 25.91 -2.83 1.40
C ALA A 43 25.42 -2.48 2.82
N CYS A 44 26.26 -1.79 3.58
CA CYS A 44 25.93 -1.30 4.92
C CYS A 44 24.78 -0.30 4.84
N VAL A 45 23.72 -0.51 5.63
CA VAL A 45 22.57 0.42 5.69
C VAL A 45 22.92 1.79 6.29
N GLY A 46 24.12 1.97 6.85
CA GLY A 46 24.63 3.23 7.41
C GLY A 46 25.42 4.05 6.40
N CYS A 47 26.52 3.48 5.90
CA CYS A 47 27.49 4.18 5.04
C CYS A 47 27.52 3.67 3.59
N ALA A 48 26.68 2.69 3.22
CA ALA A 48 26.67 2.02 1.92
C ALA A 48 27.93 1.21 1.56
N TYR A 49 28.92 1.12 2.45
CA TYR A 49 30.11 0.29 2.26
C TYR A 49 29.76 -1.19 2.03
N TRP A 50 30.39 -1.84 1.05
CA TRP A 50 30.19 -3.24 0.73
C TRP A 50 31.02 -4.14 1.64
N ALA A 51 30.40 -4.68 2.69
CA ALA A 51 31.07 -5.62 3.59
C ALA A 51 30.96 -7.06 3.10
N GLY A 52 32.05 -7.83 3.26
CA GLY A 52 32.07 -9.28 3.04
C GLY A 52 32.22 -10.09 4.32
N ARG A 53 32.72 -9.48 5.40
CA ARG A 53 32.97 -10.18 6.67
C ARG A 53 31.68 -10.50 7.40
N ILE A 54 31.35 -11.78 7.54
CA ILE A 54 30.15 -12.27 8.24
C ILE A 54 30.44 -12.43 9.74
N GLN A 55 29.61 -11.83 10.59
CA GLN A 55 29.64 -11.99 12.04
C GLN A 55 28.75 -13.16 12.51
N GLY A 56 27.67 -13.44 11.78
CA GLY A 56 26.71 -14.47 12.13
C GLY A 56 25.50 -14.47 11.21
N SER A 57 24.48 -15.26 11.54
CA SER A 57 23.22 -15.29 10.80
C SER A 57 22.04 -15.50 11.74
N TYR A 58 20.84 -15.13 11.30
CA TYR A 58 19.61 -15.37 12.04
C TYR A 58 18.41 -15.49 11.09
N LEU A 59 17.30 -16.06 11.59
CA LEU A 59 16.06 -16.19 10.83
C LEU A 59 15.17 -14.95 11.00
N ARG A 60 14.63 -14.47 9.87
CA ARG A 60 13.51 -13.52 9.82
C ARG A 60 12.27 -14.25 9.32
N PHE A 61 11.10 -13.79 9.74
CA PHE A 61 9.81 -14.38 9.34
C PHE A 61 8.89 -13.35 8.68
N PRO A 62 9.27 -12.72 7.55
CA PRO A 62 8.35 -11.89 6.80
C PRO A 62 7.12 -12.69 6.35
N ARG A 63 5.94 -12.10 6.56
CA ARG A 63 4.72 -12.57 5.89
C ARG A 63 4.76 -12.21 4.42
N ASP A 64 4.16 -13.05 3.60
CA ASP A 64 4.17 -12.89 2.15
C ASP A 64 2.76 -12.93 1.56
N LEU A 65 2.66 -12.84 0.23
CA LEU A 65 1.40 -12.96 -0.48
C LEU A 65 0.76 -14.31 -0.19
N PRO A 66 -0.55 -14.33 0.10
CA PRO A 66 -1.27 -15.53 0.46
C PRO A 66 -1.47 -16.42 -0.76
N THR A 67 -1.54 -17.72 -0.51
CA THR A 67 -2.03 -18.73 -1.46
C THR A 67 -3.52 -18.98 -1.14
N PRO A 68 -4.37 -19.46 -2.06
CA PRO A 68 -5.78 -19.72 -1.75
C PRO A 68 -5.99 -20.45 -0.42
N GLY A 69 -6.68 -19.78 0.51
CA GLY A 69 -6.99 -20.29 1.85
C GLY A 69 -5.82 -20.35 2.85
N LYS A 70 -4.59 -19.99 2.48
CA LYS A 70 -3.39 -20.16 3.31
C LYS A 70 -2.55 -18.88 3.43
N CYS A 71 -2.07 -18.63 4.64
CA CYS A 71 -1.08 -17.60 4.91
C CYS A 71 0.30 -18.09 4.45
N VAL A 72 1.11 -17.24 3.82
CA VAL A 72 2.50 -17.58 3.50
C VAL A 72 3.45 -16.82 4.43
N VAL A 73 4.42 -17.54 4.98
CA VAL A 73 5.54 -16.99 5.75
C VAL A 73 6.83 -17.48 5.11
N VAL A 74 7.82 -16.60 5.01
CA VAL A 74 9.14 -16.95 4.46
C VAL A 74 10.14 -16.93 5.61
N PRO A 75 10.45 -18.07 6.27
CA PRO A 75 11.62 -18.18 7.14
C PRO A 75 12.90 -17.89 6.34
N LEU A 76 13.36 -16.64 6.39
CA LEU A 76 14.50 -16.17 5.63
C LEU A 76 15.73 -16.14 6.53
N ARG A 77 16.70 -17.00 6.25
CA ARG A 77 18.04 -16.97 6.87
C ARG A 77 18.84 -15.83 6.26
N VAL A 78 19.09 -14.79 7.07
CA VAL A 78 19.87 -13.61 6.69
C VAL A 78 21.17 -13.55 7.47
N ARG A 79 22.23 -13.05 6.83
CA ARG A 79 23.54 -12.87 7.45
C ARG A 79 23.68 -11.47 8.04
N ARG A 80 24.44 -11.40 9.12
CA ARG A 80 24.91 -10.18 9.76
C ARG A 80 26.37 -9.98 9.38
N PHE A 81 26.66 -8.86 8.76
CA PHE A 81 27.99 -8.45 8.34
C PHE A 81 28.62 -7.49 9.35
N VAL A 82 29.95 -7.47 9.41
CA VAL A 82 30.73 -6.43 10.09
C VAL A 82 31.02 -5.34 9.07
N CYS A 83 30.70 -4.08 9.40
CA CYS A 83 31.10 -2.95 8.58
C CYS A 83 32.56 -2.63 8.86
N GLU A 84 33.41 -2.68 7.83
CA GLU A 84 34.86 -2.47 7.95
C GLU A 84 35.24 -0.99 7.74
N GLU A 85 34.27 -0.15 7.39
CA GLU A 85 34.43 1.30 7.31
C GLU A 85 34.58 1.91 8.71
N GLU A 86 35.76 2.47 9.00
CA GLU A 86 36.13 3.03 10.31
C GLU A 86 35.21 4.17 10.76
N SER A 87 34.74 4.97 9.80
CA SER A 87 33.82 6.08 10.05
C SER A 87 32.38 5.64 10.34
N CYS A 88 32.06 4.35 10.25
CA CYS A 88 30.69 3.86 10.39
C CYS A 88 30.31 3.47 11.82
N GLU A 89 29.39 4.24 12.42
CA GLU A 89 28.86 3.98 13.77
C GLU A 89 28.20 2.60 13.96
N ARG A 90 27.69 1.97 12.89
CA ARG A 90 26.88 0.74 13.04
C ARG A 90 27.71 -0.47 13.42
N MET A 91 28.99 -0.53 13.03
CA MET A 91 29.95 -1.65 13.15
C MET A 91 29.48 -3.01 12.60
N THR A 92 28.18 -3.30 12.62
CA THR A 92 27.54 -4.54 12.18
C THR A 92 26.16 -4.22 11.61
N PHE A 93 25.73 -4.98 10.61
CA PHE A 93 24.40 -4.80 10.02
C PHE A 93 23.87 -6.12 9.45
N ALA A 94 22.56 -6.28 9.46
CA ALA A 94 21.92 -7.39 8.76
C ALA A 94 21.72 -7.03 7.29
N GLU A 95 22.07 -7.93 6.38
CA GLU A 95 21.81 -7.72 4.96
C GLU A 95 20.31 -7.52 4.69
N GLN A 96 20.01 -6.70 3.69
CA GLN A 96 18.66 -6.53 3.18
C GLN A 96 18.66 -7.09 1.76
N VAL A 97 17.70 -7.96 1.48
CA VAL A 97 17.44 -8.45 0.13
C VAL A 97 16.59 -7.41 -0.59
N PRO A 98 17.12 -6.70 -1.61
CA PRO A 98 16.34 -5.74 -2.39
C PRO A 98 15.12 -6.42 -3.02
N GLY A 99 13.99 -5.72 -3.11
CA GLY A 99 12.74 -6.27 -3.66
C GLY A 99 12.01 -7.29 -2.78
N LEU A 100 12.67 -7.87 -1.76
CA LEU A 100 12.04 -8.81 -0.83
C LEU A 100 11.86 -8.25 0.57
N THR A 101 12.90 -7.65 1.14
CA THR A 101 12.90 -7.25 2.56
C THR A 101 13.27 -5.78 2.76
N ARG A 102 12.73 -5.20 3.84
CA ARG A 102 13.12 -3.89 4.35
C ARG A 102 13.59 -4.00 5.79
N ARG A 103 14.46 -3.07 6.20
CA ARG A 103 14.93 -2.96 7.58
C ARG A 103 13.72 -2.84 8.53
N PHE A 104 13.69 -3.67 9.57
CA PHE A 104 12.58 -3.82 10.52
C PHE A 104 11.21 -4.23 9.92
N GLY A 105 11.16 -4.49 8.62
CA GLY A 105 9.96 -5.01 7.94
C GLY A 105 9.60 -6.40 8.45
N ARG A 106 8.30 -6.62 8.69
CA ARG A 106 7.74 -7.94 9.04
C ARG A 106 6.93 -8.56 7.89
N ARG A 107 7.04 -7.97 6.70
CA ARG A 107 6.31 -8.33 5.49
C ARG A 107 7.28 -8.20 4.32
N THR A 108 7.08 -9.00 3.30
CA THR A 108 7.77 -8.83 2.03
C THR A 108 7.37 -7.51 1.37
N GLU A 109 8.24 -6.93 0.55
CA GLU A 109 7.93 -5.69 -0.17
C GLU A 109 6.76 -5.89 -1.14
N ARG A 110 6.65 -7.05 -1.79
CA ARG A 110 5.47 -7.39 -2.60
C ARG A 110 4.16 -7.39 -1.81
N LEU A 111 4.14 -8.01 -0.62
CA LEU A 111 2.95 -7.97 0.24
C LEU A 111 2.65 -6.53 0.69
N ARG A 112 3.68 -5.76 1.06
CA ARG A 112 3.52 -4.34 1.42
C ARG A 112 2.86 -3.55 0.29
N SER A 113 3.31 -3.73 -0.95
CA SER A 113 2.75 -3.07 -2.13
C SER A 113 1.29 -3.46 -2.38
N THR A 114 0.95 -4.75 -2.26
CA THR A 114 -0.46 -5.21 -2.37
C THR A 114 -1.34 -4.57 -1.29
N LEU A 115 -0.87 -4.51 -0.04
CA LEU A 115 -1.61 -3.86 1.04
C LEU A 115 -1.79 -2.37 0.81
N VAL A 116 -0.81 -1.69 0.20
CA VAL A 116 -0.95 -0.30 -0.23
C VAL A 116 -2.06 -0.17 -1.28
N SER A 117 -2.06 -1.01 -2.32
CA SER A 117 -3.10 -0.98 -3.36
C SER A 117 -4.49 -1.24 -2.80
N VAL A 118 -4.64 -2.22 -1.91
CA VAL A 118 -5.90 -2.49 -1.20
C VAL A 118 -6.33 -1.28 -0.36
N GLY A 119 -5.38 -0.66 0.35
CA GLY A 119 -5.64 0.52 1.15
C GLY A 119 -6.10 1.72 0.31
N LEU A 120 -5.50 1.92 -0.87
CA LEU A 120 -5.87 2.98 -1.80
C LEU A 120 -7.23 2.74 -2.47
N ALA A 121 -7.57 1.49 -2.77
CA ALA A 121 -8.81 1.16 -3.46
C ALA A 121 -10.03 1.09 -2.53
N LEU A 122 -9.89 0.46 -1.36
CA LEU A 122 -11.03 0.14 -0.49
C LEU A 122 -11.14 1.05 0.73
N GLU A 123 -10.07 1.77 1.06
CA GLU A 123 -9.95 2.58 2.27
C GLU A 123 -10.12 1.80 3.59
N GLY A 124 -9.44 2.32 4.61
CA GLY A 124 -9.72 2.05 6.02
C GLY A 124 -10.24 0.64 6.39
N ARG A 125 -11.54 0.54 6.71
CA ARG A 125 -12.17 -0.69 7.25
C ARG A 125 -12.52 -1.71 6.17
N ALA A 126 -12.92 -1.28 4.98
CA ALA A 126 -13.22 -2.22 3.90
C ALA A 126 -11.94 -2.89 3.42
N GLY A 127 -10.83 -2.14 3.33
CA GLY A 127 -9.51 -2.73 3.12
C GLY A 127 -9.14 -3.76 4.18
N ALA A 128 -9.37 -3.47 5.47
CA ALA A 128 -9.08 -4.43 6.55
C ALA A 128 -9.85 -5.76 6.39
N ARG A 129 -11.16 -5.68 6.08
CA ARG A 129 -11.98 -6.88 5.79
C ARG A 129 -11.48 -7.66 4.58
N MET A 130 -11.08 -6.96 3.51
CA MET A 130 -10.51 -7.60 2.33
C MET A 130 -9.23 -8.37 2.65
N THR A 131 -8.33 -7.75 3.44
CA THR A 131 -7.07 -8.38 3.81
C THR A 131 -7.24 -9.59 4.72
N ASP A 132 -8.30 -9.59 5.53
CA ASP A 132 -8.69 -10.74 6.35
C ASP A 132 -9.21 -11.90 5.48
N ALA A 133 -10.05 -11.59 4.49
CA ALA A 133 -10.52 -12.58 3.49
C ALA A 133 -9.35 -13.21 2.71
N PHE A 134 -8.31 -12.42 2.43
CA PHE A 134 -7.07 -12.90 1.81
C PHE A 134 -6.10 -13.59 2.77
N LYS A 135 -6.47 -13.86 4.03
CA LYS A 135 -5.58 -14.49 5.03
C LYS A 135 -4.29 -13.69 5.32
N VAL A 136 -4.31 -12.38 5.12
CA VAL A 136 -3.24 -11.46 5.56
C VAL A 136 -3.84 -10.34 6.42
N PRO A 137 -4.38 -10.66 7.61
CA PRO A 137 -5.11 -9.69 8.40
C PRO A 137 -4.22 -8.49 8.77
N VAL A 138 -4.68 -7.30 8.42
CA VAL A 138 -4.11 -6.02 8.87
C VAL A 138 -5.20 -5.09 9.36
N SER A 139 -4.88 -4.30 10.39
CA SER A 139 -5.82 -3.30 10.89
C SER A 139 -5.98 -2.15 9.90
N ARG A 140 -7.15 -1.49 9.95
CA ARG A 140 -7.39 -0.21 9.27
C ARG A 140 -6.23 0.78 9.46
N ASN A 141 -5.76 0.94 10.70
CA ASN A 141 -4.67 1.86 11.01
C ASN A 141 -3.35 1.45 10.37
N THR A 142 -3.13 0.16 10.14
CA THR A 142 -1.96 -0.32 9.40
C THR A 142 -2.04 0.07 7.93
N LEU A 143 -3.18 -0.14 7.27
CA LEU A 143 -3.39 0.32 5.88
C LEU A 143 -3.20 1.83 5.75
N LEU A 144 -3.82 2.61 6.64
CA LEU A 144 -3.68 4.07 6.62
C LEU A 144 -2.23 4.52 6.84
N ARG A 145 -1.47 3.85 7.71
CA ARG A 145 -0.04 4.13 7.90
C ARG A 145 0.78 3.79 6.66
N LEU A 146 0.45 2.69 5.97
CA LEU A 146 1.13 2.32 4.72
C LEU A 146 0.91 3.39 3.64
N ILE A 147 -0.33 3.82 3.44
CA ILE A 147 -0.67 4.90 2.50
C ILE A 147 0.02 6.22 2.88
N ALA A 148 0.00 6.58 4.16
CA ALA A 148 0.62 7.81 4.65
C ALA A 148 2.16 7.80 4.54
N SER A 149 2.78 6.62 4.44
CA SER A 149 4.23 6.46 4.27
C SER A 149 4.71 6.54 2.82
N LEU A 150 3.79 6.64 1.86
CA LEU A 150 4.14 6.82 0.45
C LEU A 150 4.69 8.24 0.22
N PRO A 151 5.58 8.46 -0.75
CA PRO A 151 5.99 9.81 -1.14
C PRO A 151 4.78 10.63 -1.58
N ASP A 152 4.72 11.91 -1.22
CA ASP A 152 3.66 12.79 -1.73
C ASP A 152 3.75 12.83 -3.26
N PRO A 153 2.62 12.71 -3.98
CA PRO A 153 2.64 12.78 -5.44
C PRO A 153 3.22 14.13 -5.85
N ALA A 154 3.94 14.17 -6.98
CA ALA A 154 4.49 15.42 -7.50
C ALA A 154 3.39 16.51 -7.53
N THR A 155 3.69 17.64 -6.90
CA THR A 155 2.80 18.78 -6.86
C THR A 155 2.86 19.45 -8.23
N ALA A 156 1.90 19.14 -9.10
CA ALA A 156 1.64 19.98 -10.26
C ALA A 156 1.05 21.31 -9.80
N VAL A 157 1.49 22.42 -10.38
CA VAL A 157 0.83 23.72 -10.21
C VAL A 157 -0.62 23.57 -10.69
N LEU A 158 -1.56 23.65 -9.77
CA LEU A 158 -2.98 23.70 -10.13
C LEU A 158 -3.26 25.03 -10.81
N ARG A 159 -3.83 24.98 -12.02
CA ARG A 159 -4.32 26.18 -12.71
C ARG A 159 -5.78 26.47 -12.43
N VAL A 160 -6.57 25.41 -12.34
CA VAL A 160 -7.98 25.49 -11.96
C VAL A 160 -8.21 24.50 -10.83
N ALA A 161 -8.80 24.99 -9.75
CA ALA A 161 -9.19 24.20 -8.60
C ALA A 161 -10.72 24.21 -8.49
N GLY A 162 -11.34 23.04 -8.60
CA GLY A 162 -12.76 22.88 -8.28
C GLY A 162 -12.91 22.80 -6.76
N VAL A 163 -13.69 23.72 -6.18
CA VAL A 163 -14.00 23.75 -4.75
C VAL A 163 -15.42 23.23 -4.57
N ASP A 164 -15.57 22.14 -3.82
CA ASP A 164 -16.85 21.49 -3.52
C ASP A 164 -17.04 21.43 -2.01
N GLU A 165 -18.23 21.79 -1.51
CA GLU A 165 -18.57 21.67 -0.10
C GLU A 165 -19.39 20.40 0.12
N TYR A 166 -18.93 19.53 1.01
CA TYR A 166 -19.65 18.31 1.37
C TYR A 166 -19.88 18.21 2.87
N ALA A 167 -21.04 17.71 3.25
CA ALA A 167 -21.36 17.42 4.64
C ALA A 167 -20.80 16.02 5.02
N GLN A 168 -19.77 15.98 5.88
CA GLN A 168 -19.33 14.71 6.50
C GLN A 168 -20.45 14.09 7.34
N ARG A 169 -21.24 14.94 8.01
CA ARG A 169 -22.47 14.57 8.72
C ARG A 169 -23.47 15.70 8.57
N LYS A 170 -24.59 15.42 7.89
CA LYS A 170 -25.64 16.39 7.58
C LYS A 170 -26.06 17.16 8.84
N GLY A 171 -26.04 18.49 8.78
CA GLY A 171 -26.40 19.38 9.89
C GLY A 171 -25.37 19.48 11.03
N ARG A 172 -24.15 18.94 10.88
CA ARG A 172 -23.11 19.04 11.93
C ARG A 172 -21.75 19.47 11.43
N VAL A 173 -21.21 18.77 10.42
CA VAL A 173 -19.83 18.96 9.99
C VAL A 173 -19.81 19.07 8.47
N TYR A 174 -19.49 20.27 8.01
CA TYR A 174 -19.22 20.57 6.61
C TYR A 174 -17.72 20.59 6.35
N SER A 175 -17.33 20.29 5.12
CA SER A 175 -15.93 20.21 4.73
C SER A 175 -15.77 20.55 3.28
N ILE A 176 -14.68 21.24 2.98
CA ILE A 176 -14.34 21.64 1.62
C ILE A 176 -13.45 20.55 1.01
N ARG A 177 -13.83 20.07 -0.17
CA ARG A 177 -13.04 19.21 -1.05
C ARG A 177 -12.50 20.08 -2.18
N VAL A 178 -11.18 20.04 -2.38
CA VAL A 178 -10.53 20.69 -3.52
C VAL A 178 -10.12 19.62 -4.52
N SER A 179 -10.49 19.81 -5.78
CA SER A 179 -10.17 18.94 -6.91
C SER A 179 -9.34 19.69 -7.95
N SER A 180 -8.46 18.98 -8.65
CA SER A 180 -7.58 19.55 -9.69
C SER A 180 -7.93 19.00 -11.06
N SER A 181 -8.10 19.85 -12.07
CA SER A 181 -8.04 19.49 -13.48
C SER A 181 -6.81 20.15 -14.14
N GLY A 182 -6.27 19.62 -15.24
CA GLY A 182 -5.19 20.25 -16.02
C GLY A 182 -5.31 19.93 -17.51
N PRO A 183 -4.50 20.50 -18.44
CA PRO A 183 -3.59 21.66 -18.37
C PRO A 183 -4.00 22.81 -19.35
N VAL A 184 -4.03 24.11 -18.97
CA VAL A 184 -4.02 25.24 -19.95
C VAL A 184 -3.24 26.48 -19.49
N GLY A 185 -2.24 26.93 -20.27
CA GLY A 185 -1.72 28.32 -20.38
C GLY A 185 -0.97 28.99 -19.20
N PRO A 186 -0.05 29.97 -19.45
CA PRO A 186 0.85 30.52 -18.45
C PRO A 186 0.30 31.75 -17.69
N SER A 187 0.92 31.97 -16.52
CA SER A 187 1.05 33.20 -15.74
C SER A 187 -0.20 33.81 -15.07
N VAL A 188 -0.24 33.80 -13.73
CA VAL A 188 -0.13 35.00 -12.85
C VAL A 188 -0.08 34.60 -11.35
N GLU A 189 0.40 35.55 -10.56
CA GLU A 189 0.91 35.51 -9.18
C GLU A 189 -0.09 35.15 -8.06
N GLY A 190 0.47 34.62 -6.96
CA GLY A 190 0.08 34.90 -5.57
C GLY A 190 -1.24 34.36 -5.02
N LEU A 191 -1.20 33.44 -4.04
CA LEU A 191 -1.35 33.79 -2.61
C LEU A 191 -1.28 32.53 -1.73
N SER A 192 -0.51 32.64 -0.65
CA SER A 192 -0.30 31.65 0.41
C SER A 192 -1.37 31.80 1.50
N THR A 193 -1.92 30.70 2.02
CA THR A 193 -2.32 30.64 3.44
C THR A 193 -2.16 29.23 4.01
N LYS A 194 -1.53 29.16 5.19
CA LYS A 194 -1.20 27.96 5.96
C LYS A 194 -2.47 27.35 6.59
N ALA A 195 -2.65 26.03 6.47
CA ALA A 195 -3.66 25.27 7.21
C ALA A 195 -3.02 24.42 8.33
N PRO A 196 -3.68 24.23 9.49
CA PRO A 196 -3.10 23.60 10.68
C PRO A 196 -2.81 22.10 10.54
N GLU A 197 -1.67 21.66 11.09
CA GLU A 197 -1.01 20.34 10.92
C GLU A 197 -1.88 19.10 11.17
N LYS A 198 -2.94 19.19 11.99
CA LYS A 198 -3.82 18.04 12.30
C LYS A 198 -4.81 17.72 11.17
N HIS A 199 -5.21 18.72 10.36
CA HIS A 199 -6.06 18.53 9.19
C HIS A 199 -5.27 18.02 7.97
N LEU A 200 -3.96 18.27 7.94
CA LEU A 200 -3.05 17.82 6.89
C LEU A 200 -2.93 16.29 6.80
N ARG A 201 -2.99 15.55 7.91
CA ARG A 201 -2.95 14.07 7.86
C ARG A 201 -4.17 13.45 7.19
N ARG A 202 -5.37 14.02 7.41
CA ARG A 202 -6.62 13.54 6.82
C ARG A 202 -6.73 13.98 5.35
N ALA A 203 -6.30 15.21 5.05
CA ALA A 203 -6.22 15.74 3.68
C ALA A 203 -5.20 14.99 2.81
N ARG A 204 -4.02 14.62 3.35
CA ARG A 204 -3.00 13.84 2.61
C ARG A 204 -3.47 12.43 2.24
N VAL A 205 -4.24 11.77 3.11
CA VAL A 205 -4.84 10.47 2.79
C VAL A 205 -5.97 10.66 1.76
N SER A 206 -6.81 11.68 1.93
CA SER A 206 -7.92 11.99 1.02
C SER A 206 -7.48 12.41 -0.39
N SER A 207 -6.40 13.18 -0.53
CA SER A 207 -5.87 13.63 -1.84
C SER A 207 -5.25 12.48 -2.64
N ARG A 208 -4.62 11.53 -1.95
CA ARG A 208 -4.07 10.30 -2.54
C ARG A 208 -5.16 9.33 -2.99
N LEU A 209 -6.21 9.17 -2.19
CA LEU A 209 -7.39 8.37 -2.53
C LEU A 209 -8.14 8.96 -3.74
N SER A 210 -8.31 10.28 -3.77
CA SER A 210 -9.03 10.95 -4.87
C SER A 210 -8.30 10.84 -6.20
N ARG A 211 -6.96 10.91 -6.23
CA ARG A 211 -6.16 10.74 -7.47
C ARG A 211 -6.10 9.29 -7.95
N ALA A 212 -6.10 8.30 -7.05
CA ALA A 212 -6.11 6.87 -7.43
C ALA A 212 -7.44 6.43 -8.09
N LEU A 213 -8.56 7.02 -7.66
CA LEU A 213 -9.90 6.76 -8.22
C LEU A 213 -10.20 7.56 -9.50
N SER A 214 -9.38 8.57 -9.83
CA SER A 214 -9.55 9.39 -11.04
C SER A 214 -9.24 8.63 -12.34
N THR A 215 -8.49 7.53 -12.25
CA THR A 215 -8.01 6.77 -13.43
C THR A 215 -8.99 5.67 -13.89
N THR A 216 -10.08 5.41 -13.17
CA THR A 216 -10.95 4.23 -13.43
C THR A 216 -12.41 4.54 -13.79
N CYS A 217 -12.82 5.79 -13.96
CA CYS A 217 -14.17 6.10 -14.42
C CYS A 217 -14.18 6.60 -15.88
N ARG A 218 -13.95 5.69 -16.82
CA ARG A 218 -14.49 5.81 -18.18
C ARG A 218 -15.61 4.79 -18.32
N TYR A 219 -16.80 5.15 -17.86
CA TYR A 219 -18.04 4.57 -18.40
C TYR A 219 -18.73 5.64 -19.23
N ALA A 220 -18.77 5.37 -20.54
CA ALA A 220 -19.50 6.13 -21.52
C ALA A 220 -20.99 6.22 -21.12
N ARG A 221 -21.56 7.43 -21.17
CA ARG A 221 -23.01 7.59 -21.24
C ARG A 221 -23.41 7.62 -22.71
N PRO A 222 -24.41 6.84 -23.15
CA PRO A 222 -25.02 7.06 -24.45
C PRO A 222 -25.83 8.35 -24.43
N SER A 223 -25.73 9.11 -25.51
CA SER A 223 -26.56 10.25 -25.86
C SER A 223 -28.03 9.84 -25.99
N GLY A 224 -28.92 10.50 -25.24
CA GLY A 224 -30.35 10.28 -25.33
C GLY A 224 -31.12 11.40 -24.64
N SER A 225 -31.55 12.38 -25.42
CA SER A 225 -32.51 13.41 -25.04
C SER A 225 -33.88 12.81 -24.78
N MET A 226 -34.53 13.11 -23.66
CA MET A 226 -36.00 13.20 -23.63
C MET A 226 -36.53 13.91 -22.37
N ALA A 227 -37.30 14.96 -22.66
CA ALA A 227 -38.48 15.52 -22.00
C ALA A 227 -38.71 15.37 -20.48
N ARG A 228 -39.01 16.52 -19.86
CA ARG A 228 -39.57 16.71 -18.50
C ARG A 228 -40.90 15.95 -18.33
N PRO A 229 -41.22 15.42 -17.14
CA PRO A 229 -42.60 15.16 -16.75
C PRO A 229 -43.16 16.25 -15.82
N GLY A 230 -44.37 16.68 -16.14
CA GLY A 230 -45.17 17.65 -15.40
C GLY A 230 -45.76 17.11 -14.10
N ARG A 231 -46.37 18.03 -13.36
CA ARG A 231 -47.07 17.83 -12.08
C ARG A 231 -48.28 16.91 -12.24
N CYS A 232 -48.47 16.01 -11.28
CA CYS A 232 -49.78 15.46 -10.94
C CYS A 232 -50.06 15.72 -9.45
N THR A 233 -51.22 16.31 -9.19
CA THR A 233 -51.81 16.60 -7.89
C THR A 233 -52.83 15.53 -7.49
N SER A 234 -53.05 15.40 -6.15
CA SER A 234 -54.19 14.78 -5.43
C SER A 234 -54.01 13.33 -4.90
N PRO A 235 -54.78 12.87 -3.87
CA PRO A 235 -54.65 13.10 -2.41
C PRO A 235 -54.59 11.77 -1.58
N PRO A 236 -54.57 11.76 -0.21
CA PRO A 236 -54.04 10.63 0.57
C PRO A 236 -55.09 9.58 0.98
N GLY A 237 -54.68 8.30 1.05
CA GLY A 237 -55.53 7.19 1.47
C GLY A 237 -54.79 6.04 2.18
N ARG A 238 -55.01 5.97 3.50
CA ARG A 238 -55.04 4.85 4.47
C ARG A 238 -54.07 3.65 4.34
N SER A 239 -53.41 3.40 5.47
CA SER A 239 -52.63 2.20 5.83
C SER A 239 -53.50 0.96 6.13
N PRO A 240 -52.91 -0.25 6.05
CA PRO A 240 -53.29 -1.35 6.92
C PRO A 240 -52.15 -1.78 7.85
N ARG A 241 -52.55 -2.17 9.06
CA ARG A 241 -51.76 -2.75 10.14
C ARG A 241 -51.41 -4.20 9.81
N CYS A 242 -50.19 -4.63 10.13
CA CYS A 242 -49.86 -6.05 10.26
C CYS A 242 -50.15 -6.50 11.71
N ARG A 243 -50.93 -7.58 11.84
CA ARG A 243 -50.84 -8.55 12.93
C ARG A 243 -50.18 -9.79 12.36
#